data_AF-F3C8W0-F1
#
_entry.id   AF-F3C8W0-F1
#
_cell.length_a   1.000
_cell.length_b   1.000
_cell.length_c   1.000
_cell.angle_alpha   90.00
_cell.angle_beta   90.00
_cell.angle_gamma   90.00
#
_symmetry.space_group_name_H-M   'P 1'
#
loop_
_entity.id
_entity.type
_entity.pdbx_description
1 polymer ?
#
loop_
_entity_poly.entity_id
_entity_poly.type
_entity_poly.pdbx_seq_one_letter_code
_entity_poly.pdbx_strand_id
1 'polypeptide(L)'
;MLMSLLLSRRLRAGRWVYVTRYGAPATDLDTLRFYIDNQIQGTDQEILKQLNKQSSFMITDSSVQDVVIRDTQNGVGIDVKGAVYNYYSKQYTDGE
;
A
#
# COMPACT_ATOMS: atom_id res chain seq x y z
N MET A 1 -12.42 10.34 10.19
CA MET A 1 -11.26 9.68 9.55
C MET A 1 -11.81 8.66 8.58
N LEU A 2 -11.49 8.79 7.29
CA LEU A 2 -12.06 7.96 6.23
C LEU A 2 -10.92 7.21 5.56
N MET A 3 -10.97 5.87 5.56
CA MET A 3 -10.03 5.04 4.80
C MET A 3 -10.74 4.41 3.62
N SER A 4 -10.10 4.38 2.47
CA SER A 4 -10.65 3.83 1.23
C SER A 4 -9.61 2.99 0.50
N LEU A 5 -10.03 1.87 -0.10
CA LEU A 5 -9.17 1.03 -0.92
C LEU A 5 -9.11 1.66 -2.31
N LEU A 6 -7.90 1.97 -2.78
CA LEU A 6 -7.71 2.57 -4.10
C LEU A 6 -7.22 1.56 -5.13
N LEU A 7 -6.41 0.60 -4.69
CA LEU A 7 -5.83 -0.41 -5.56
C LEU A 7 -5.64 -1.71 -4.80
N SER A 8 -5.98 -2.83 -5.45
CA SER A 8 -5.52 -4.15 -5.08
C SER A 8 -4.96 -4.84 -6.33
N ARG A 9 -3.74 -5.38 -6.24
CA ARG A 9 -3.09 -6.04 -7.38
C ARG A 9 -2.28 -7.24 -6.92
N ARG A 10 -2.42 -8.35 -7.64
CA ARG A 10 -1.59 -9.55 -7.48
C ARG A 10 -0.18 -9.30 -8.03
N LEU A 11 0.83 -9.72 -7.27
CA LEU A 11 2.25 -9.71 -7.63
C LEU A 11 2.66 -11.09 -8.16
N ARG A 12 3.79 -11.16 -8.90
CA ARG A 12 4.31 -12.42 -9.47
C ARG A 12 4.52 -13.54 -8.45
N ALA A 13 4.94 -13.20 -7.22
CA ALA A 13 5.14 -14.15 -6.12
C ALA A 13 3.84 -14.64 -5.44
N GLY A 14 2.66 -14.36 -6.01
CA GLY A 14 1.36 -14.75 -5.41
C GLY A 14 0.88 -13.88 -4.26
N ARG A 15 1.73 -12.97 -3.78
CA ARG A 15 1.40 -11.89 -2.83
C ARG A 15 0.53 -10.83 -3.51
N TRP A 16 -0.06 -9.95 -2.71
CA TRP A 16 -0.88 -8.84 -3.14
C TRP A 16 -0.35 -7.53 -2.59
N VAL A 17 -0.38 -6.49 -3.43
CA VAL A 17 -0.17 -5.12 -3.00
C VAL A 17 -1.52 -4.43 -2.86
N TYR A 18 -1.69 -3.72 -1.74
CA TYR A 18 -2.86 -2.90 -1.46
C TYR A 18 -2.41 -1.46 -1.22
N VAL A 19 -3.12 -0.52 -1.84
CA VAL A 19 -2.94 0.91 -1.63
C VAL A 19 -4.23 1.48 -1.09
N THR A 20 -4.17 2.08 0.09
CA THR A 20 -5.32 2.75 0.71
C THR A 20 -5.07 4.24 0.79
N ARG A 21 -6.14 5.03 0.65
CA ARG A 21 -6.15 6.45 1.03
C ARG A 21 -6.58 6.54 2.48
N TYR A 22 -5.83 7.28 3.26
CA TYR A 22 -6.18 7.66 4.60
C TYR A 22 -6.45 9.16 4.61
N GLY A 23 -7.74 9.50 4.70
CA GLY A 23 -8.19 10.87 4.80
C GLY A 23 -8.11 11.35 6.25
N ALA A 24 -7.37 12.43 6.46
CA ALA A 24 -7.20 13.09 7.76
C ALA A 24 -7.89 14.47 7.74
N PRO A 25 -9.19 14.55 8.10
CA PRO A 25 -9.96 15.80 8.01
C PRO A 25 -9.44 16.92 8.91
N ALA A 26 -8.59 16.60 9.89
CA ALA A 26 -8.04 17.56 10.83
C ALA A 26 -6.73 18.21 10.33
N THR A 27 -6.10 17.66 9.29
CA THR A 27 -4.77 18.11 8.83
C THR A 27 -4.72 18.39 7.33
N ASP A 28 -5.82 18.19 6.59
CA ASP A 28 -5.94 18.28 5.12
C ASP A 28 -4.91 17.46 4.31
N LEU A 29 -4.11 16.65 5.00
CA LEU A 29 -3.05 15.81 4.46
C LEU A 29 -3.59 14.41 4.27
N ASP A 30 -4.06 14.13 3.07
CA ASP A 30 -4.40 12.78 2.68
C ASP A 30 -3.13 12.00 2.41
N THR A 31 -3.03 10.82 3.02
CA THR A 31 -1.86 9.96 2.85
C THR A 31 -2.26 8.69 2.13
N LEU A 32 -1.37 8.21 1.26
CA LEU A 32 -1.42 6.85 0.77
C LEU A 32 -0.66 5.94 1.71
N ARG A 33 -1.24 4.78 1.99
CA ARG A 33 -0.62 3.71 2.76
C ARG A 33 -0.52 2.46 1.93
N PHE A 34 0.65 1.83 1.97
CA PHE A 34 0.96 0.66 1.16
C PHE A 34 1.14 -0.56 2.05
N TYR A 35 0.56 -1.67 1.59
CA TYR A 35 0.58 -2.96 2.27
C TYR A 35 0.93 -4.06 1.28
N ILE A 36 1.71 -5.06 1.72
CA ILE A 36 1.94 -6.29 0.98
C ILE A 36 1.56 -7.46 1.89
N ASP A 37 0.60 -8.26 1.43
CA ASP A 37 0.14 -9.43 2.17
C ASP A 37 -0.24 -10.59 1.24
N ASN A 38 -0.64 -11.72 1.80
CA ASN A 38 -1.39 -12.74 1.11
C ASN A 38 -2.74 -12.17 0.62
N GLN A 39 -3.42 -12.89 -0.27
CA GLN A 39 -4.73 -12.46 -0.74
C GLN A 39 -5.72 -12.33 0.43
N ILE A 40 -6.18 -11.11 0.69
CA ILE A 40 -7.26 -10.84 1.62
C ILE A 40 -8.59 -11.04 0.89
N GLN A 41 -9.42 -11.95 1.40
CA GLN A 41 -10.74 -12.25 0.86
C GLN A 41 -11.80 -11.34 1.50
N GLY A 42 -12.83 -10.98 0.73
CA GLY A 42 -13.98 -10.21 1.18
C GLY A 42 -14.22 -8.95 0.36
N THR A 43 -15.22 -8.19 0.80
CA THR A 43 -15.55 -6.86 0.31
C THR A 43 -14.44 -5.85 0.63
N ASP A 44 -14.42 -4.71 -0.06
CA ASP A 44 -13.47 -3.63 0.21
C ASP A 44 -13.49 -3.20 1.69
N GLN A 45 -14.68 -3.17 2.32
CA GLN A 45 -14.81 -2.83 3.74
C GLN A 45 -14.14 -3.87 4.64
N GLU A 46 -14.25 -5.16 4.32
CA GLU A 46 -13.61 -6.25 5.06
C GLU A 46 -12.09 -6.23 4.87
N ILE A 47 -11.61 -5.98 3.65
CA ILE A 47 -10.19 -5.78 3.34
C ILE A 47 -9.63 -4.61 4.16
N LEU A 48 -10.30 -3.45 4.13
CA LEU A 48 -9.89 -2.27 4.88
C LEU A 48 -9.84 -2.50 6.39
N LYS A 49 -10.81 -3.26 6.94
CA LYS A 49 -10.82 -3.62 8.37
C LYS A 49 -9.60 -4.47 8.76
N GLN A 50 -9.13 -5.33 7.86
CA GLN A 50 -7.93 -6.14 8.07
C GLN A 50 -6.66 -5.29 7.93
N LEU A 51 -6.53 -4.50 6.86
CA LEU A 51 -5.39 -3.61 6.62
C LEU A 51 -5.21 -2.56 7.73
N ASN A 52 -6.29 -2.07 8.32
CA ASN A 52 -6.24 -1.13 9.46
C ASN A 52 -5.55 -1.71 10.71
N LYS A 53 -5.47 -3.04 10.83
CA LYS A 53 -4.80 -3.71 11.96
C LYS A 53 -3.33 -4.00 11.65
N GLN A 54 -2.90 -3.78 10.41
CA GLN A 54 -1.55 -4.07 9.95
C GLN A 54 -0.71 -2.81 9.87
N SER A 55 0.60 -2.98 10.02
CA SER A 55 1.55 -1.90 9.77
C SER A 55 1.78 -1.77 8.26
N SER A 56 1.43 -0.61 7.70
CA SER A 56 1.83 -0.26 6.34
C SER A 56 3.35 -0.16 6.24
N PHE A 57 3.91 -0.65 5.15
CA PHE A 57 5.36 -0.56 4.92
C PHE A 57 5.77 0.78 4.31
N MET A 58 4.83 1.55 3.76
CA MET A 58 5.10 2.90 3.25
C MET A 58 3.91 3.82 3.47
N ILE A 59 4.20 5.08 3.84
CA ILE A 59 3.23 6.17 3.97
C ILE A 59 3.78 7.37 3.19
N THR A 60 2.96 7.93 2.32
CA THR A 60 3.35 9.03 1.43
C THR A 60 2.22 10.02 1.26
N ASP A 61 2.56 11.30 1.16
CA ASP A 61 1.66 12.37 0.73
C ASP A 61 1.82 12.54 -0.77
N SER A 62 1.03 11.76 -1.51
CA SER A 62 1.06 11.70 -2.97
C SER A 62 -0.31 11.29 -3.47
N SER A 63 -0.61 11.64 -4.73
CA SER A 63 -1.81 11.12 -5.39
C SER A 63 -1.55 9.72 -5.93
N VAL A 64 -2.60 8.90 -6.05
CA VAL A 64 -2.48 7.54 -6.61
C VAL A 64 -2.02 7.55 -8.06
N GLN A 65 -2.29 8.64 -8.79
CA GLN A 65 -1.83 8.84 -10.17
C GLN A 65 -0.29 9.01 -10.27
N ASP A 66 0.34 9.40 -9.17
CA ASP A 66 1.79 9.61 -9.06
C ASP A 66 2.54 8.34 -8.60
N VAL A 67 1.81 7.23 -8.47
CA VAL A 67 2.32 5.92 -8.05
C VAL A 67 2.42 5.00 -9.25
N VAL A 68 3.64 4.50 -9.50
CA VAL A 68 3.89 3.47 -10.51
C VAL A 68 4.30 2.18 -9.82
N ILE A 69 3.48 1.14 -9.97
CA ILE A 69 3.76 -0.20 -9.45
C ILE A 69 4.15 -1.11 -10.61
N ARG A 70 5.39 -1.61 -10.59
CA ARG A 70 5.93 -2.54 -11.58
C ARG A 70 6.39 -3.84 -10.92
N ASP A 71 6.20 -4.94 -11.63
CA ASP A 71 6.85 -6.20 -11.27
C ASP A 71 8.35 -6.09 -11.62
N THR A 72 9.20 -6.60 -10.74
CA THR A 72 10.64 -6.74 -10.96
C THR A 72 11.01 -8.23 -10.93
N GLN A 73 12.26 -8.57 -11.28
CA GLN A 73 12.72 -9.96 -11.16
C GLN A 73 12.67 -10.47 -9.72
N ASN A 74 12.87 -9.60 -8.73
CA ASN A 74 13.03 -9.97 -7.32
C ASN A 74 11.90 -9.44 -6.42
N GLY A 75 10.73 -9.08 -6.99
CA GLY A 75 9.61 -8.55 -6.21
C GLY A 75 8.86 -7.41 -6.90
N VAL A 76 8.46 -6.40 -6.14
CA VAL A 76 7.69 -5.25 -6.63
C VAL A 76 8.51 -3.96 -6.52
N GLY A 77 8.57 -3.20 -7.62
CA GLY A 77 9.10 -1.84 -7.64
C GLY A 77 7.94 -0.86 -7.51
N ILE A 78 8.06 0.09 -6.57
CA ILE A 78 7.07 1.16 -6.37
C ILE A 78 7.81 2.47 -6.51
N ASP A 79 7.54 3.21 -7.58
CA ASP A 79 8.00 4.58 -7.74
C ASP A 79 6.86 5.51 -7.32
N VAL A 80 7.17 6.49 -6.46
CA VAL A 80 6.20 7.50 -6.02
C VAL A 80 6.79 8.87 -6.29
N LYS A 81 6.02 9.75 -6.94
CA LYS A 81 6.35 11.17 -7.01
C LYS A 81 5.66 11.91 -5.87
N GLY A 82 6.42 12.31 -4.86
CA GLY A 82 5.92 13.07 -3.71
C GLY A 82 6.76 12.83 -2.45
N ALA A 83 6.23 13.27 -1.31
CA ALA A 83 6.93 13.16 -0.03
C ALA A 83 6.63 11.81 0.64
N VAL A 84 7.67 10.99 0.82
CA VAL A 84 7.58 9.76 1.61
C VAL A 84 7.82 10.11 3.08
N TYR A 85 6.77 10.02 3.90
CA TYR A 85 6.86 10.28 5.33
C TYR A 85 7.41 9.11 6.12
N ASN A 86 7.11 7.90 5.66
CA ASN A 86 7.56 6.69 6.31
C ASN A 86 7.81 5.59 5.29
N TYR A 87 8.96 4.92 5.42
CA TYR A 87 9.32 3.77 4.62
C TYR A 87 10.00 2.73 5.51
N TYR A 88 9.31 1.61 5.70
CA TYR A 88 9.85 0.42 6.31
C TYR A 88 10.09 -0.61 5.22
N SER A 89 11.33 -0.70 4.75
CA SER A 89 11.76 -1.90 4.03
C SER A 89 11.81 -3.06 5.01
N LYS A 90 10.69 -3.76 5.18
CA LYS A 90 10.82 -5.21 5.37
C LYS A 90 11.28 -5.68 4.00
N GLN A 91 12.57 -5.96 3.83
CA GLN A 91 13.04 -6.62 2.62
C GLN A 91 12.12 -7.82 2.38
N TYR A 92 11.23 -7.71 1.40
CA TYR A 92 10.55 -8.86 0.82
C TYR A 92 11.54 -9.51 -0.15
N THR A 93 12.74 -9.79 0.35
CA THR A 93 13.57 -10.84 -0.21
C THR A 93 12.88 -12.11 0.24
N ASP A 94 12.22 -12.81 -0.70
CA ASP A 94 12.17 -14.25 -0.58
C ASP A 94 13.62 -14.65 -0.32
N GLY A 95 13.90 -15.12 0.91
CA GLY A 95 15.24 -15.49 1.30
C GLY A 95 15.82 -16.45 0.27
N GLU A 96 17.10 -16.29 -0.02
CA GLU A 96 17.91 -17.42 -0.47
C GLU A 96 17.81 -18.58 0.55
#